data_AF-A0A1F4AKL0-F1
#
_entry.id   AF-A0A1F4AKL0-F1
#
_cell.length_a   1.000
_cell.length_b   1.000
_cell.length_c   1.000
_cell.angle_alpha   90.00
_cell.angle_beta   90.00
_cell.angle_gamma   90.00
#
_symmetry.space_group_name_H-M   'P 1'
#
loop_
_entity.id
_entity.type
_entity.pdbx_description
1 polymer ?
#
loop_
_entity_poly.entity_id
_entity_poly.type
_entity_poly.pdbx_seq_one_letter_code
_entity_poly.pdbx_strand_id
1 'polypeptide(L)'
;MPRNVIEFRTDKSVMRRARELKTIEAMLRLYCRGQEHRDRAPVCSECAELLAYAERRLRRCVFGDAKPTCANCVVHCYSAPMRERVRVVMRWAGPRMLLRHPILGILHKLDGRRPAPALPATGSNRRTRAALEKQSGTK
;
A
#
# COMPACT_ATOMS: atom_id res chain seq x y z
N MET A 1 -21.52 11.21 5.28
CA MET A 1 -20.08 11.43 5.52
C MET A 1 -19.39 11.62 4.18
N PRO A 2 -18.70 12.75 3.93
CA PRO A 2 -18.07 12.99 2.64
C PRO A 2 -16.99 11.95 2.39
N ARG A 3 -17.08 11.24 1.26
CA ARG A 3 -16.03 10.32 0.79
C ARG A 3 -14.83 11.20 0.44
N ASN A 4 -13.71 11.02 1.14
CA ASN A 4 -12.45 11.66 0.77
C ASN A 4 -12.02 11.11 -0.60
N VAL A 5 -12.37 11.83 -1.66
CA VAL A 5 -11.97 11.55 -3.04
C VAL A 5 -10.53 12.03 -3.19
N ILE A 6 -9.61 11.12 -3.47
CA ILE A 6 -8.22 11.49 -3.74
C ILE A 6 -8.14 11.97 -5.18
N GLU A 7 -7.79 13.24 -5.38
CA GLU A 7 -7.33 13.70 -6.69
C GLU A 7 -5.99 13.01 -7.00
N PHE A 8 -5.85 12.39 -8.17
CA PHE A 8 -4.62 11.72 -8.62
C PHE A 8 -3.45 12.69 -8.88
N ARG A 9 -3.43 13.88 -8.25
CA ARG A 9 -2.23 14.71 -8.16
C ARG A 9 -1.28 13.96 -7.23
N THR A 10 -0.24 13.39 -7.84
CA THR A 10 0.86 12.70 -7.17
C THR A 10 1.52 13.66 -6.17
N ASP A 11 0.94 13.79 -4.98
CA ASP A 11 1.49 14.65 -3.95
C ASP A 11 2.79 14.01 -3.45
N LYS A 12 3.82 14.84 -3.36
CA LYS A 12 5.22 14.44 -3.13
C LYS A 12 5.49 14.10 -1.66
N SER A 13 4.50 14.16 -0.78
CA SER A 13 4.70 13.78 0.62
C SER A 13 5.19 12.33 0.71
N VAL A 14 6.35 12.17 1.36
CA VAL A 14 7.10 10.91 1.39
C VAL A 14 6.80 10.12 2.67
N MET A 15 6.24 10.80 3.68
CA MET A 15 6.28 10.36 5.07
C MET A 15 5.42 9.12 5.34
N ARG A 16 4.21 9.02 4.79
CA ARG A 16 3.36 7.84 5.04
C ARG A 16 3.88 6.62 4.30
N ARG A 17 4.33 6.81 3.05
CA ARG A 17 4.95 5.73 2.27
C ARG A 17 6.23 5.22 2.93
N ALA A 18 7.05 6.13 3.46
CA ALA A 18 8.25 5.78 4.21
C ALA A 18 7.91 4.99 5.49
N ARG A 19 6.86 5.38 6.22
CA ARG A 19 6.39 4.62 7.40
C ARG A 19 5.89 3.23 7.03
N GLU A 20 5.15 3.10 5.95
CA GLU A 20 4.67 1.81 5.43
C GLU A 20 5.84 0.91 5.02
N LEU A 21 6.86 1.45 4.34
CA LEU A 21 8.07 0.72 3.99
C LEU A 21 8.82 0.24 5.24
N LYS A 22 9.03 1.14 6.21
CA LYS A 22 9.69 0.82 7.48
C LYS A 22 8.93 -0.24 8.28
N THR A 23 7.60 -0.23 8.20
CA THR A 23 6.73 -1.25 8.82
C THR A 23 6.94 -2.61 8.17
N ILE A 24 6.88 -2.70 6.84
CA ILE A 24 7.11 -3.95 6.11
C ILE A 24 8.52 -4.48 6.35
N GLU A 25 9.52 -3.60 6.33
CA GLU A 25 10.92 -3.94 6.63
C GLU A 25 11.08 -4.53 8.05
N ALA A 26 10.47 -3.89 9.06
CA ALA A 26 10.49 -4.39 10.44
C ALA A 26 9.79 -5.76 10.55
N MET A 27 8.63 -5.92 9.91
CA MET A 27 7.91 -7.19 9.89
C MET A 27 8.72 -8.30 9.22
N LEU A 28 9.36 -8.02 8.09
CA LEU A 28 10.19 -8.98 7.37
C LEU A 28 11.42 -9.39 8.17
N ARG A 29 12.09 -8.44 8.84
CA ARG A 29 13.20 -8.76 9.74
C ARG A 29 12.77 -9.66 10.89
N LEU A 30 11.60 -9.38 11.48
CA LEU A 30 11.07 -10.18 12.57
C LEU A 30 10.72 -11.60 12.09
N TYR A 31 10.04 -11.69 10.95
CA TYR A 31 9.65 -12.95 10.31
C TYR A 31 10.86 -13.81 9.96
N CYS A 32 11.84 -13.22 9.26
CA CYS A 32 13.06 -13.91 8.87
C CYS A 32 13.82 -14.47 10.08
N ARG A 33 13.88 -13.73 11.19
CA ARG A 33 14.53 -14.20 12.42
C ARG A 33 13.75 -15.31 13.10
N GLY A 34 12.41 -15.26 13.07
CA GLY A 34 11.55 -16.25 13.72
C GLY A 34 11.41 -17.56 12.97
N GLN A 35 11.63 -17.58 11.67
CA GLN A 35 11.64 -18.81 10.84
C GLN A 35 13.00 -19.49 10.79
N GLU A 36 13.97 -19.04 11.61
CA GLU A 36 15.31 -19.65 11.73
C GLU A 36 16.06 -19.80 10.40
N HIS A 37 15.81 -18.89 9.44
CA HIS A 37 16.54 -18.88 8.17
C HIS A 37 18.04 -18.75 8.44
N ARG A 38 18.83 -19.67 7.85
CA ARG A 38 20.27 -19.80 8.11
C ARG A 38 21.09 -18.63 7.55
N ASP A 39 20.58 -17.94 6.52
CA ASP A 39 21.20 -16.77 5.92
C ASP A 39 20.81 -15.48 6.67
N ARG A 40 21.77 -14.88 7.39
CA ARG A 40 21.65 -13.58 8.07
C ARG A 40 22.77 -12.69 7.51
N ALA A 41 22.54 -11.58 6.81
CA ALA A 41 21.93 -10.33 7.30
C ALA A 41 21.63 -9.35 6.13
N PRO A 42 20.78 -8.31 6.32
CA PRO A 42 19.88 -8.08 7.46
C PRO A 42 18.61 -8.96 7.44
N VAL A 43 18.38 -9.70 6.35
CA VAL A 43 17.35 -10.75 6.14
C VAL A 43 17.87 -11.76 5.09
N CYS A 44 17.25 -12.93 4.97
CA CYS A 44 17.60 -13.90 3.91
C CYS A 44 17.22 -13.39 2.51
N SER A 45 17.71 -14.07 1.47
CA SER A 45 17.47 -13.73 0.05
C SER A 45 16.00 -13.60 -0.30
N GLU A 46 15.16 -14.53 0.15
CA GLU A 46 13.71 -14.49 -0.10
C GLU A 46 13.04 -13.28 0.54
N CYS A 47 13.41 -12.96 1.78
CA CYS A 47 12.87 -11.80 2.48
C CYS A 47 13.36 -10.49 1.86
N ALA A 48 14.60 -10.46 1.37
CA ALA A 48 15.17 -9.32 0.64
C ALA A 48 14.44 -9.08 -0.69
N GLU A 49 14.13 -10.15 -1.43
CA GLU A 49 13.35 -10.09 -2.67
C GLU A 49 11.95 -9.50 -2.42
N LEU A 50 11.28 -9.96 -1.36
CA LEU A 50 9.95 -9.46 -1.00
C LEU A 50 9.99 -7.98 -0.58
N LEU A 51 11.02 -7.57 0.17
CA LEU A 51 11.23 -6.18 0.56
C LEU A 51 11.45 -5.28 -0.66
N ALA A 52 12.34 -5.68 -1.57
CA ALA A 52 12.62 -4.94 -2.79
C ALA A 52 11.38 -4.82 -3.69
N TYR A 53 10.56 -5.88 -3.76
CA TYR A 53 9.29 -5.84 -4.45
C TYR A 53 8.32 -4.82 -3.84
N ALA A 54 8.14 -4.87 -2.51
CA ALA A 54 7.27 -3.95 -1.78
C ALA A 54 7.70 -2.49 -1.96
N GLU A 55 9.00 -2.22 -1.88
CA GLU A 55 9.57 -0.89 -2.09
C GLU A 55 9.23 -0.32 -3.48
N ARG A 56 9.46 -1.11 -4.55
CA ARG A 56 9.13 -0.68 -5.93
C ARG A 56 7.64 -0.35 -6.08
N ARG A 57 6.75 -1.11 -5.44
CA ARG A 57 5.30 -0.87 -5.47
C ARG A 57 4.90 0.36 -4.67
N LEU A 58 5.49 0.59 -3.50
CA LEU A 58 5.24 1.76 -2.66
C LEU A 58 5.68 3.06 -3.33
N ARG A 59 6.85 3.06 -3.99
CA ARG A 59 7.36 4.23 -4.73
C ARG A 59 6.40 4.67 -5.85
N ARG A 60 5.72 3.72 -6.50
CA ARG A 60 4.79 3.96 -7.61
C ARG A 60 3.32 3.94 -7.20
N CYS A 61 3.02 4.07 -5.90
CA CYS A 61 1.63 4.04 -5.43
C CYS A 61 0.83 5.20 -6.04
N VAL A 62 -0.37 4.93 -6.52
CA VAL A 62 -1.28 5.95 -7.08
C VAL A 62 -1.87 6.87 -6.01
N PHE A 63 -1.88 6.43 -4.75
CA PHE A 63 -2.58 7.11 -3.66
C PHE A 63 -1.75 8.09 -2.84
N GLY A 64 -0.48 8.38 -3.19
CA GLY A 64 0.29 9.33 -2.36
C GLY A 64 0.43 8.86 -0.90
N ASP A 65 0.30 9.80 0.03
CA ASP A 65 0.07 9.59 1.46
C ASP A 65 -1.38 9.39 1.82
N ALA A 66 -2.30 9.58 0.89
CA ALA A 66 -3.68 9.17 1.08
C ALA A 66 -3.82 7.63 0.97
N LYS A 67 -2.74 6.91 0.63
CA LYS A 67 -2.65 5.45 0.60
C LYS A 67 -3.24 4.82 1.86
N PRO A 68 -4.30 3.98 1.78
CA PRO A 68 -4.74 3.18 2.92
C PRO A 68 -3.73 2.07 3.22
N THR A 69 -3.89 1.36 4.33
CA THR A 69 -3.08 0.15 4.57
C THR A 69 -3.23 -0.85 3.44
N CYS A 70 -2.21 -1.68 3.22
CA CYS A 70 -2.24 -2.69 2.14
C CYS A 70 -3.46 -3.62 2.24
N ALA A 71 -3.95 -3.92 3.45
CA ALA A 71 -5.12 -4.75 3.68
C ALA A 71 -6.44 -4.09 3.21
N ASN A 72 -6.55 -2.76 3.33
CA ASN A 72 -7.74 -1.98 2.95
C ASN A 72 -7.59 -1.34 1.57
N CYS A 73 -6.52 -1.65 0.82
CA CYS A 73 -6.23 -0.99 -0.43
C CYS A 73 -7.20 -1.44 -1.54
N VAL A 74 -7.91 -0.47 -2.15
CA VAL A 74 -8.87 -0.74 -3.24
C VAL A 74 -8.21 -1.05 -4.57
N VAL A 75 -6.88 -0.85 -4.71
CA VAL A 75 -6.13 -1.25 -5.90
C VAL A 75 -5.31 -2.51 -5.65
N HIS A 76 -5.34 -3.42 -6.63
CA HIS A 76 -4.57 -4.66 -6.63
C HIS A 76 -3.16 -4.43 -7.20
N CYS A 77 -2.28 -3.81 -6.40
CA CYS A 77 -0.91 -3.47 -6.85
C CYS A 77 0.09 -4.62 -6.77
N TYR A 78 -0.19 -5.66 -5.95
CA TYR A 78 0.68 -6.84 -5.79
C TYR A 78 0.18 -7.99 -6.66
N SER A 79 1.11 -8.74 -7.26
CA SER A 79 0.79 -10.03 -7.88
C SER A 79 0.27 -11.01 -6.84
N ALA A 80 -0.57 -11.96 -7.26
CA ALA A 80 -1.14 -12.98 -6.37
C ALA A 80 -0.07 -13.68 -5.49
N PRO A 81 1.05 -14.20 -6.02
CA PRO A 81 2.07 -14.86 -5.19
C PRO A 81 2.73 -13.91 -4.19
N MET A 82 3.08 -12.68 -4.60
CA MET A 82 3.72 -11.71 -3.70
C MET A 82 2.76 -11.23 -2.60
N ARG A 83 1.47 -11.12 -2.92
CA ARG A 83 0.42 -10.77 -1.95
C ARG A 83 0.29 -11.83 -0.88
N GLU A 84 0.33 -13.10 -1.25
CA GLU A 84 0.27 -14.19 -0.28
C GLU A 84 1.48 -14.20 0.64
N ARG A 85 2.70 -14.06 0.08
CA ARG A 85 3.93 -13.94 0.87
C ARG A 85 3.84 -12.81 1.90
N VAL A 86 3.38 -11.63 1.49
CA VAL A 86 3.21 -10.49 2.43
C VAL A 86 2.10 -10.76 3.45
N ARG A 87 1.01 -11.43 3.08
CA ARG A 87 -0.06 -11.80 4.02
C ARG A 87 0.45 -12.73 5.12
N VAL A 88 1.25 -13.73 4.76
CA VAL A 88 1.90 -14.64 5.73
C VAL A 88 2.78 -13.85 6.70
N VAL A 89 3.65 -12.98 6.17
CA VAL A 89 4.51 -12.11 6.98
C VAL A 89 3.69 -11.21 7.91
N MET A 90 2.67 -10.51 7.39
CA MET A 90 1.83 -9.63 8.20
C MET A 90 1.08 -10.38 9.31
N ARG A 91 0.55 -11.57 9.01
CA ARG A 91 -0.16 -12.41 9.99
C ARG A 91 0.77 -12.86 11.12
N TRP A 92 1.99 -13.27 10.79
CA TRP A 92 2.94 -13.77 11.78
C TRP A 92 3.61 -12.62 12.56
N ALA A 93 4.08 -11.58 11.86
CA ALA A 93 4.85 -10.49 12.44
C ALA A 93 3.97 -9.40 13.08
N GLY A 94 2.73 -9.20 12.63
CA GLY A 94 1.82 -8.15 13.10
C GLY A 94 1.65 -8.13 14.61
N PRO A 95 1.21 -9.22 15.25
CA PRO A 95 1.07 -9.29 16.72
C PRO A 95 2.42 -9.12 17.44
N ARG A 96 3.51 -9.63 16.85
CA ARG A 96 4.86 -9.62 17.44
C ARG A 96 5.56 -8.26 17.29
N MET A 97 5.12 -7.43 16.36
CA MET A 97 5.68 -6.10 16.13
C MET A 97 5.48 -5.18 17.34
N LEU A 98 4.39 -5.36 18.10
CA LEU A 98 4.15 -4.61 19.34
C LEU A 98 5.23 -4.84 20.40
N LEU A 99 5.84 -6.03 20.43
CA LEU A 99 6.87 -6.38 21.41
C LEU A 99 8.24 -5.76 21.10
N ARG A 100 8.57 -5.58 19.82
CA ARG A 100 9.90 -5.10 19.36
C ARG A 100 9.88 -3.64 18.90
N HIS A 101 8.76 -3.20 18.35
CA HIS A 101 8.57 -1.86 17.80
C HIS A 101 7.19 -1.33 18.24
N PRO A 102 6.97 -1.07 19.54
CA PRO A 102 5.65 -0.75 20.09
C PRO A 102 4.98 0.45 19.41
N ILE A 103 5.73 1.54 19.18
CA ILE A 103 5.23 2.73 18.50
C ILE A 103 4.78 2.40 17.06
N LEU A 104 5.62 1.70 16.29
CA LEU A 104 5.31 1.32 14.91
C LEU A 104 4.15 0.31 14.84
N GLY A 105 4.11 -0.63 15.80
CA GLY A 105 3.03 -1.60 16.02
C GLY A 105 1.68 -0.95 16.22
N ILE A 106 1.62 0.01 17.14
CA ILE A 106 0.40 0.78 17.43
C ILE A 106 -0.03 1.58 16.21
N LEU A 107 0.89 2.33 15.58
CA LEU A 107 0.60 3.12 14.39
C LEU A 107 0.06 2.24 13.25
N HIS A 108 0.68 1.09 12.98
CA HIS A 108 0.21 0.15 11.96
C HIS A 108 -1.19 -0.40 12.26
N LYS A 109 -1.46 -0.77 13.53
CA LYS A 109 -2.77 -1.27 13.96
C LYS A 109 -3.85 -0.20 13.82
N LEU A 110 -3.55 1.04 14.19
CA LEU A 110 -4.46 2.18 14.05
C LEU A 110 -4.68 2.53 12.58
N ASP A 111 -3.64 2.50 11.75
CA ASP A 111 -3.75 2.71 10.30
C ASP A 111 -4.68 1.67 9.66
N GLY A 112 -4.70 0.43 10.17
CA GLY A 112 -5.61 -0.64 9.75
C GLY A 112 -7.10 -0.34 9.97
N ARG A 113 -7.44 0.59 10.88
CA ARG A 113 -8.83 1.02 11.13
C ARG A 113 -9.28 2.16 10.21
N ARG A 114 -8.38 2.75 9.44
CA ARG A 114 -8.73 3.85 8.53
C ARG A 114 -9.46 3.29 7.30
N PRO A 115 -10.60 3.89 6.92
CA PRO A 115 -11.32 3.46 5.73
C PRO A 115 -10.49 3.70 4.47
N ALA A 116 -10.71 2.86 3.47
CA ALA A 116 -10.08 3.05 2.18
C ALA A 116 -10.62 4.33 1.52
N PRO A 117 -9.76 5.17 0.92
CA PRO A 117 -10.23 6.28 0.12
C PRO A 117 -10.99 5.76 -1.10
N ALA A 118 -12.02 6.51 -1.51
CA ALA A 118 -12.74 6.18 -2.73
C ALA A 118 -11.90 6.56 -3.94
N LEU A 119 -11.76 5.65 -4.90
CA LEU A 119 -11.30 6.01 -6.24
C LEU A 119 -12.35 6.93 -6.86
N PRO A 120 -11.95 8.03 -7.55
CA PRO A 120 -12.90 8.76 -8.37
C PRO A 120 -13.49 7.79 -9.41
N ALA A 121 -14.77 7.92 -9.71
CA ALA A 121 -15.47 7.01 -10.61
C ALA A 121 -14.75 6.99 -11.97
N THR A 122 -14.06 5.90 -12.28
CA THR A 122 -13.43 5.74 -13.60
C THR A 122 -14.53 5.39 -14.59
N GLY A 123 -15.04 6.42 -15.27
CA GLY A 123 -16.02 6.28 -16.34
C GLY A 123 -15.74 7.33 -17.40
N SER A 124 -14.89 6.97 -18.35
CA SER A 124 -14.75 7.68 -19.61
C SER A 124 -16.12 8.03 -20.16
N ASN A 125 -16.34 9.30 -20.45
CA ASN A 125 -17.32 9.59 -21.48
C ASN A 125 -16.72 10.59 -22.47
N ARG A 126 -15.68 10.09 -23.15
CA ARG A 126 -15.23 10.63 -24.43
C ARG A 126 -16.41 10.64 -25.44
N ARG A 127 -17.43 9.76 -25.25
CA ARG A 127 -18.68 9.77 -26.03
C ARG A 127 -19.66 10.87 -25.62
N THR A 128 -19.77 11.30 -24.35
CA THR A 128 -20.62 12.45 -23.96
C THR A 128 -19.94 13.78 -24.21
N ARG A 129 -18.61 13.91 -24.08
CA ARG A 129 -17.93 15.13 -24.55
C ARG A 129 -18.15 15.34 -26.05
N ALA A 130 -17.98 14.28 -26.86
CA ALA A 130 -18.27 14.33 -28.29
C ALA A 130 -19.77 14.53 -28.62
N ALA A 131 -20.70 14.04 -27.79
CA ALA A 131 -22.14 14.26 -27.97
C ALA A 131 -22.61 15.66 -27.52
N LEU A 132 -21.92 16.29 -26.57
CA LEU A 132 -22.15 17.67 -26.13
C LEU A 132 -21.55 18.67 -27.14
N GLU A 133 -20.35 18.41 -27.68
CA GLU A 133 -19.74 19.24 -28.73
C GLU A 133 -20.54 19.26 -30.04
N LYS A 134 -21.23 18.16 -30.39
CA LYS A 134 -22.11 18.10 -31.57
C LYS A 134 -23.41 18.90 -31.41
N GLN A 135 -23.87 19.17 -30.19
CA GLN A 135 -25.08 19.96 -29.93
C GLN A 135 -24.81 21.47 -29.86
N SER A 136 -23.55 21.89 -29.70
CA SER A 136 -23.14 23.30 -29.71
C SER A 136 -22.75 23.84 -31.11
N GLY A 137 -22.82 23.01 -32.15
CA GLY A 137 -22.39 23.34 -33.52
C GLY A 137 -23.53 23.56 -34.53
N THR A 138 -24.79 23.64 -34.10
CA THR A 138 -25.93 23.94 -34.99
C THR A 138 -26.40 25.36 -34.74
N LYS A 139 -25.73 26.31 -35.41
CA LYS A 139 -26.29 27.60 -35.79
C LYS A 139 -26.09 27.75 -37.29
#